data_AF-A0A0B1RTA5-F1
#
_entry.id   AF-A0A0B1RTA5-F1
#
_cell.length_a   1.000
_cell.length_b   1.000
_cell.length_c   1.000
_cell.angle_alpha   90.00
_cell.angle_beta   90.00
_cell.angle_gamma   90.00
#
_symmetry.space_group_name_H-M   'P 1'
#
loop_
_entity.id
_entity.type
_entity.pdbx_description
1 polymer ?
#
loop_
_entity_poly.entity_id
_entity_poly.type
_entity_poly.pdbx_seq_one_letter_code
_entity_poly.pdbx_strand_id
1 'polypeptide(L)'
;MAKFCEMDEFRELNIGFVLDEGLASESSEYKVYYAERCPWWLKVTCTGSPGHGSKFISNTAAEKLHKLISQTLAFREEQRQVLESDPSKTLGDVATLNLTIIEGGVQVNVLPEKFTACFDIRLPPTMNFAQFDERIAGWCKEAGEGVHYEFLEVV
;
A
#
# COMPACT_ATOMS: atom_id res chain seq x y z
N MET A 1 8.43 19.64 -7.95
CA MET A 1 9.66 19.07 -8.53
C MET A 1 9.39 18.21 -9.77
N ALA A 2 8.43 17.27 -9.73
CA ALA A 2 8.14 16.32 -10.83
C ALA A 2 8.15 16.90 -12.26
N LYS A 3 7.46 18.03 -12.50
CA LYS A 3 7.42 18.66 -13.84
C LYS A 3 8.72 19.34 -14.27
N PHE A 4 9.52 19.82 -13.33
CA PHE A 4 10.83 20.40 -13.63
C PHE A 4 11.82 19.33 -14.09
N CYS A 5 11.74 18.12 -13.52
CA CYS A 5 12.57 16.99 -13.93
C CYS A 5 12.33 16.53 -15.38
N GLU A 6 11.17 16.86 -15.96
CA GLU A 6 10.83 16.56 -17.36
C GLU A 6 11.42 17.58 -18.35
N MET A 7 11.86 18.75 -17.88
CA MET A 7 12.33 19.87 -18.72
C MET A 7 13.76 19.65 -19.21
N ASP A 8 14.09 20.23 -20.37
CA ASP A 8 15.43 20.12 -20.95
C ASP A 8 16.48 20.83 -20.07
N GLU A 9 16.11 21.93 -19.42
CA GLU A 9 16.96 22.67 -18.49
C GLU A 9 17.41 21.81 -17.31
N PHE A 10 16.56 20.90 -16.82
CA PHE A 10 16.95 19.97 -15.76
C PHE A 10 17.92 18.90 -16.28
N ARG A 11 17.75 18.42 -17.52
CA ARG A 11 18.69 17.48 -18.16
C ARG A 11 20.06 18.12 -18.36
N GLU A 12 20.10 19.40 -18.73
CA GLU A 12 21.33 20.17 -18.93
C GLU A 12 22.16 20.35 -17.65
N LEU A 13 21.54 20.28 -16.46
CA LEU A 13 22.26 20.29 -15.18
C LEU A 13 23.26 19.14 -15.05
N ASN A 14 23.09 18.06 -15.82
CA ASN A 14 23.98 16.89 -15.84
C ASN A 14 24.29 16.37 -14.41
N ILE A 15 23.23 16.12 -13.64
CA ILE A 15 23.30 15.81 -12.22
C ILE A 15 24.01 14.46 -12.01
N GLY A 16 25.14 14.47 -11.31
CA GLY A 16 25.90 13.26 -10.97
C GLY A 16 25.52 12.61 -9.63
N PHE A 17 24.99 13.38 -8.68
CA PHE A 17 24.44 12.88 -7.42
C PHE A 17 23.39 13.84 -6.87
N VAL A 18 22.44 13.31 -6.10
CA VAL A 18 21.43 14.07 -5.37
C VAL A 18 21.57 13.75 -3.89
N LEU A 19 21.50 14.78 -3.05
CA LEU A 19 21.30 14.62 -1.62
C LEU A 19 19.86 14.96 -1.32
N ASP A 20 19.23 14.07 -0.58
CA ASP A 20 17.87 14.27 -0.09
C ASP A 20 17.88 14.67 1.39
N GLU A 21 16.72 14.91 2.00
CA GLU A 21 16.66 15.15 3.44
C GLU A 21 17.28 14.02 4.27
N GLY A 22 17.86 14.40 5.40
CA GLY A 22 18.34 13.49 6.43
C GLY A 22 17.63 13.72 7.76
N LEU A 23 17.83 12.81 8.70
CA LEU A 23 17.36 12.99 10.07
C LEU A 23 18.31 13.87 10.87
N ALA A 24 17.75 14.69 11.75
CA ALA A 24 18.53 15.42 12.74
C ALA A 24 19.32 14.47 13.66
N SER A 25 20.49 14.92 14.11
CA SER A 25 21.33 14.21 15.06
C SER A 25 21.49 15.06 16.32
N GLU A 26 21.50 14.40 17.49
CA GLU A 26 21.77 15.05 18.78
C GLU A 26 23.27 15.28 19.01
N SER A 27 24.13 14.67 18.18
CA SER A 27 25.58 14.81 18.19
C SER A 27 26.07 15.65 16.99
N SER A 28 27.39 15.89 16.92
CA SER A 28 28.04 16.53 15.76
C SER A 28 28.30 15.58 14.58
N GLU A 29 27.58 14.47 14.50
CA GLU A 29 27.69 13.46 13.43
C GLU A 29 26.44 13.45 12.55
N TYR A 30 26.62 13.27 11.24
CA TYR A 30 25.51 13.16 10.30
C TYR A 30 25.10 11.70 10.09
N LYS A 31 23.80 11.41 10.14
CA LYS A 31 23.25 10.13 9.70
C LYS A 31 23.08 10.18 8.18
N VAL A 32 23.80 9.33 7.48
CA VAL A 32 23.74 9.23 6.02
C VAL A 32 22.98 7.98 5.64
N TYR A 33 21.94 8.16 4.81
CA TYR A 33 21.15 7.07 4.23
C TYR A 33 21.46 7.00 2.74
N TYR A 34 21.56 5.78 2.21
CA TYR A 34 21.81 5.55 0.79
C TYR A 34 20.52 5.28 0.00
N ALA A 35 19.41 5.06 0.71
CA ALA A 35 18.12 4.74 0.14
C ALA A 35 17.00 4.92 1.17
N GLU A 36 15.77 5.09 0.68
CA GLU A 36 14.55 5.14 1.47
C GLU A 36 13.47 4.22 0.89
N ARG A 37 12.47 3.87 1.70
CA ARG A 37 11.33 3.06 1.25
C ARG A 37 10.25 3.95 0.68
N CYS A 38 9.76 3.61 -0.51
CA CYS A 38 8.72 4.35 -1.19
C CYS A 38 7.35 4.16 -0.51
N PRO A 39 6.64 5.24 -0.14
CA PRO A 39 5.27 5.16 0.38
C PRO A 39 4.26 4.93 -0.72
N TRP A 40 3.49 3.86 -0.60
CA TRP A 40 2.32 3.57 -1.42
C TRP A 40 1.08 3.59 -0.52
N TRP A 41 0.32 4.68 -0.58
CA TRP A 41 -0.94 4.79 0.12
C TRP A 41 -2.07 4.35 -0.78
N LEU A 42 -2.64 3.20 -0.45
CA LEU A 42 -3.63 2.52 -1.25
C LEU A 42 -5.00 2.71 -0.64
N LYS A 43 -6.01 3.06 -1.44
CA LYS A 43 -7.41 2.92 -1.05
C LYS A 43 -8.08 1.90 -1.94
N VAL A 44 -8.62 0.85 -1.33
CA VAL A 44 -9.38 -0.19 -2.02
C VAL A 44 -10.85 -0.03 -1.72
N THR A 45 -11.68 0.00 -2.75
CA THR A 45 -13.14 0.06 -2.65
C THR A 45 -13.71 -1.29 -3.03
N CYS A 46 -14.48 -1.89 -2.12
CA CYS A 46 -15.20 -3.14 -2.32
C CYS A 46 -16.70 -2.86 -2.40
N THR A 47 -17.31 -2.97 -3.58
CA THR A 47 -18.77 -2.83 -3.74
C THR A 47 -19.48 -4.18 -3.63
N GLY A 48 -20.76 -4.18 -3.28
CA GLY A 48 -21.57 -5.39 -3.21
C GLY A 48 -23.06 -5.10 -3.10
N SER A 49 -23.86 -6.17 -3.07
CA SER A 49 -25.31 -6.10 -3.04
C SER A 49 -25.81 -5.68 -1.63
N PRO A 50 -26.45 -4.50 -1.48
CA PRO A 50 -27.04 -4.11 -0.21
C PRO A 50 -28.38 -4.83 0.04
N GLY A 51 -28.84 -4.82 1.29
CA GLY A 51 -30.19 -5.26 1.63
C GLY A 51 -30.37 -5.60 3.09
N HIS A 52 -31.56 -6.09 3.45
CA HIS A 52 -31.89 -6.38 4.85
C HIS A 52 -31.00 -7.50 5.42
N GLY A 53 -30.44 -7.27 6.61
CA GLY A 53 -29.49 -8.17 7.30
C GLY A 53 -30.03 -9.53 7.68
N SER A 54 -31.35 -9.75 7.57
CA SER A 54 -31.97 -11.06 7.80
C SER A 54 -31.95 -11.98 6.57
N LYS A 55 -31.33 -11.57 5.45
CA LYS A 55 -31.27 -12.33 4.21
C LYS A 55 -29.85 -12.78 3.91
N PHE A 56 -29.72 -13.96 3.31
CA PHE A 56 -28.46 -14.45 2.74
C PHE A 56 -28.24 -13.88 1.34
N ILE A 57 -27.89 -12.60 1.29
CA ILE A 57 -27.57 -11.92 0.02
C ILE A 57 -26.17 -12.34 -0.42
N SER A 58 -26.01 -12.71 -1.69
CA SER A 58 -24.72 -13.01 -2.28
C SER A 58 -24.03 -11.75 -2.83
N ASN A 59 -22.73 -11.87 -3.10
CA ASN A 59 -21.92 -10.77 -3.67
C ASN A 59 -21.83 -9.56 -2.73
N THR A 60 -21.57 -9.79 -1.45
CA THR A 60 -21.56 -8.73 -0.44
C THR A 60 -20.23 -7.97 -0.43
N ALA A 61 -20.28 -6.68 -0.06
CA ALA A 61 -19.06 -5.89 0.12
C ALA A 61 -18.16 -6.46 1.22
N ALA A 62 -18.77 -7.04 2.27
CA ALA A 62 -18.07 -7.63 3.41
C ALA A 62 -17.23 -8.86 3.02
N GLU A 63 -17.77 -9.78 2.22
CA GLU A 63 -17.04 -10.97 1.77
C GLU A 63 -15.81 -10.61 0.94
N LYS A 64 -15.92 -9.59 0.08
CA LYS A 64 -14.82 -9.08 -0.75
C LYS A 64 -13.75 -8.40 0.12
N LEU A 65 -14.18 -7.54 1.04
CA LEU A 65 -13.28 -6.92 2.00
C LEU A 65 -12.53 -7.97 2.83
N HIS A 66 -13.23 -9.00 3.31
CA HIS A 66 -12.62 -10.09 4.08
C HIS A 66 -11.50 -10.77 3.29
N LYS A 67 -11.76 -11.15 2.02
CA LYS A 67 -10.73 -11.76 1.16
C LYS A 67 -9.50 -10.86 1.00
N LEU A 68 -9.73 -9.58 0.70
CA LEU A 68 -8.66 -8.60 0.55
C LEU A 68 -7.81 -8.47 1.82
N ILE A 69 -8.46 -8.36 2.99
CA ILE A 69 -7.78 -8.30 4.28
C ILE A 69 -6.97 -9.58 4.52
N SER A 70 -7.53 -10.76 4.24
CA SER A 70 -6.82 -12.02 4.40
C SER A 70 -5.55 -12.09 3.54
N GLN A 71 -5.64 -11.72 2.25
CA GLN A 71 -4.50 -11.76 1.33
C GLN A 71 -3.40 -10.76 1.72
N THR A 72 -3.80 -9.54 2.08
CA THR A 72 -2.86 -8.47 2.45
C THR A 72 -2.17 -8.75 3.79
N LEU A 73 -2.88 -9.31 4.78
CA LEU A 73 -2.28 -9.75 6.04
C LEU A 73 -1.38 -10.98 5.86
N ALA A 74 -1.70 -11.90 4.93
CA ALA A 74 -0.82 -12.99 4.59
C ALA A 74 0.51 -12.48 4.01
N PHE A 75 0.47 -11.51 3.07
CA PHE A 75 1.68 -10.88 2.55
C PHE A 75 2.49 -10.17 3.65
N ARG A 76 1.82 -9.44 4.55
CA ARG A 76 2.49 -8.82 5.70
C ARG A 76 3.25 -9.85 6.52
N GLU A 77 2.64 -10.99 6.78
CA GLU A 77 3.23 -12.07 7.54
C GLU A 77 4.42 -12.71 6.79
N GLU A 78 4.32 -12.89 5.46
CA GLU A 78 5.45 -13.32 4.62
C GLU A 78 6.64 -12.36 4.78
N GLN A 79 6.42 -11.04 4.74
CA GLN A 79 7.50 -10.05 4.89
C GLN A 79 8.09 -10.04 6.31
N ARG A 80 7.26 -10.23 7.34
CA ARG A 80 7.73 -10.38 8.73
C ARG A 80 8.65 -11.58 8.87
N GLN A 81 8.29 -12.72 8.29
CA GLN A 81 9.10 -13.93 8.31
C GLN A 81 10.43 -13.73 7.58
N VAL A 82 10.43 -13.05 6.43
CA VAL A 82 11.68 -12.71 5.71
C VAL A 82 12.61 -11.90 6.62
N LEU A 83 12.09 -10.91 7.34
CA LEU A 83 12.88 -10.09 8.26
C LEU A 83 13.42 -10.90 9.45
N GLU A 84 12.59 -11.74 10.07
CA GLU A 84 12.98 -12.53 11.25
C GLU A 84 13.92 -13.69 10.93
N SER A 85 13.84 -14.24 9.71
CA SER A 85 14.67 -15.37 9.28
C SER A 85 16.10 -15.01 8.92
N ASP A 86 16.39 -13.72 8.67
CA ASP A 86 17.69 -13.25 8.21
C ASP A 86 18.19 -12.09 9.09
N PRO A 87 19.09 -12.36 10.05
CA PRO A 87 19.65 -11.34 10.94
C PRO A 87 20.44 -10.24 10.24
N SER A 88 20.81 -10.43 8.97
CA SER A 88 21.50 -9.39 8.18
C SER A 88 20.54 -8.34 7.62
N LYS A 89 19.24 -8.62 7.63
CA LYS A 89 18.20 -7.71 7.16
C LYS A 89 17.74 -6.77 8.26
N THR A 90 17.38 -5.57 7.82
CA THR A 90 16.73 -4.56 8.63
C THR A 90 15.32 -4.30 8.10
N LEU A 91 14.55 -3.49 8.84
CA LEU A 91 13.22 -3.08 8.40
C LEU A 91 13.23 -2.34 7.03
N GLY A 92 14.37 -1.72 6.67
CA GLY A 92 14.56 -1.06 5.38
C GLY A 92 14.61 -2.03 4.19
N ASP A 93 14.86 -3.33 4.44
CA ASP A 93 15.09 -4.35 3.40
C ASP A 93 13.85 -5.17 3.05
N VAL A 94 12.73 -4.93 3.76
CA VAL A 94 11.45 -5.63 3.55
C VAL A 94 10.32 -4.65 3.32
N ALA A 95 9.26 -5.11 2.65
CA ALA A 95 8.05 -4.34 2.54
C ALA A 95 7.25 -4.40 3.83
N THR A 96 6.60 -3.29 4.19
CA THR A 96 5.57 -3.29 5.24
C THR A 96 4.24 -2.92 4.62
N LEU A 97 3.18 -3.64 4.99
CA LEU A 97 1.81 -3.35 4.59
C LEU A 97 0.92 -3.33 5.83
N ASN A 98 0.25 -2.21 6.10
CA ASN A 98 -0.65 -2.06 7.25
C ASN A 98 -2.02 -1.58 6.78
N LEU A 99 -3.09 -2.23 7.24
CA LEU A 99 -4.46 -1.71 7.11
C LEU A 99 -4.65 -0.61 8.17
N THR A 100 -4.89 0.62 7.73
CA THR A 100 -4.93 1.80 8.61
C THR A 100 -6.32 2.38 8.79
N ILE A 101 -7.19 2.26 7.78
CA ILE A 101 -8.56 2.80 7.80
C ILE A 101 -9.51 1.76 7.19
N ILE A 102 -10.67 1.57 7.82
CA ILE A 102 -11.81 0.85 7.23
C ILE A 102 -13.06 1.72 7.43
N GLU A 103 -13.82 1.92 6.35
CA GLU A 103 -15.07 2.68 6.40
C GLU A 103 -16.18 1.95 5.62
N GLY A 104 -17.41 2.06 6.11
CA GLY A 104 -18.60 1.53 5.45
C GLY A 104 -19.67 1.11 6.47
N GLY A 105 -20.83 0.69 5.95
CA GLY A 105 -22.01 0.46 6.78
C GLY A 105 -22.87 1.73 6.94
N VAL A 106 -24.16 1.53 7.15
CA VAL A 106 -25.13 2.63 7.39
C VAL A 106 -25.98 2.34 8.61
N GLN A 107 -26.52 1.11 8.71
CA GLN A 107 -27.35 0.66 9.82
C GLN A 107 -27.02 -0.80 10.16
N VAL A 108 -27.24 -1.20 11.41
CA VAL A 108 -26.90 -2.54 11.92
C VAL A 108 -27.65 -3.68 11.20
N ASN A 109 -28.82 -3.41 10.65
CA ASN A 109 -29.67 -4.37 9.95
C ASN A 109 -29.63 -4.22 8.42
N VAL A 110 -28.64 -3.51 7.87
CA VAL A 110 -28.50 -3.30 6.42
C VAL A 110 -27.10 -3.70 5.97
N LEU A 111 -27.03 -4.64 5.03
CA LEU A 111 -25.78 -4.94 4.33
C LEU A 111 -25.35 -3.71 3.52
N PRO A 112 -24.10 -3.28 3.65
CA PRO A 112 -23.62 -2.10 2.93
C PRO A 112 -23.42 -2.37 1.44
N GLU A 113 -23.67 -1.32 0.66
CA GLU A 113 -23.35 -1.29 -0.77
C GLU A 113 -21.83 -1.27 -1.01
N LYS A 114 -21.05 -0.70 -0.08
CA LYS A 114 -19.60 -0.65 -0.19
C LYS A 114 -18.89 -0.60 1.16
N PHE A 115 -17.65 -1.10 1.14
CA PHE A 115 -16.62 -0.78 2.13
C PHE A 115 -15.41 -0.17 1.42
N THR A 116 -14.68 0.68 2.12
CA THR A 116 -13.35 1.15 1.73
C THR A 116 -12.32 0.75 2.78
N ALA A 117 -11.14 0.39 2.32
CA ALA A 117 -10.00 0.04 3.16
C ALA A 117 -8.76 0.77 2.67
N CYS A 118 -8.08 1.49 3.56
CA CYS A 118 -6.83 2.18 3.24
C CYS A 118 -5.64 1.43 3.84
N PHE A 119 -4.58 1.30 3.04
CA PHE A 119 -3.35 0.63 3.43
C PHE A 119 -2.16 1.58 3.32
N ASP A 120 -1.31 1.62 4.35
CA ASP A 120 0.03 2.20 4.26
C ASP A 120 1.01 1.08 3.90
N ILE A 121 1.59 1.19 2.70
CA ILE A 121 2.60 0.28 2.20
C ILE A 121 3.91 1.04 2.08
N ARG A 122 5.00 0.44 2.57
CA ARG A 122 6.37 0.96 2.39
C ARG A 122 7.17 -0.09 1.66
N LEU A 123 7.66 0.23 0.46
CA LEU A 123 8.38 -0.70 -0.39
C LEU A 123 9.88 -0.38 -0.42
N PRO A 124 10.77 -1.36 -0.22
CA PRO A 124 12.19 -1.15 -0.43
C PRO A 124 12.47 -0.94 -1.93
N PRO A 125 13.47 -0.12 -2.30
CA PRO A 125 13.81 0.15 -3.70
C PRO A 125 14.37 -1.08 -4.43
N THR A 126 14.73 -2.12 -3.69
CA THR A 126 15.16 -3.42 -4.22
C THR A 126 13.98 -4.28 -4.70
N MET A 127 12.74 -3.92 -4.38
CA MET A 127 11.55 -4.64 -4.83
C MET A 127 11.12 -4.17 -6.23
N ASN A 128 10.64 -5.10 -7.06
CA ASN A 128 10.06 -4.76 -8.36
C ASN A 128 8.67 -4.15 -8.19
N PHE A 129 8.56 -2.84 -8.41
CA PHE A 129 7.31 -2.09 -8.22
C PHE A 129 6.20 -2.53 -9.19
N ALA A 130 6.53 -2.81 -10.45
CA ALA A 130 5.53 -3.26 -11.43
C ALA A 130 4.93 -4.62 -11.03
N GLN A 131 5.76 -5.56 -10.58
CA GLN A 131 5.28 -6.87 -10.10
C GLN A 131 4.44 -6.74 -8.83
N PHE A 132 4.78 -5.79 -7.95
CA PHE A 132 4.00 -5.57 -6.74
C PHE A 132 2.65 -4.91 -7.04
N ASP A 133 2.59 -3.97 -7.99
CA ASP A 133 1.34 -3.40 -8.49
C ASP A 133 0.44 -4.49 -9.13
N GLU A 134 1.01 -5.36 -9.97
CA GLU A 134 0.30 -6.52 -10.51
C GLU A 134 -0.24 -7.45 -9.40
N ARG A 135 0.51 -7.63 -8.31
CA ARG A 135 0.06 -8.41 -7.15
C ARG A 135 -1.15 -7.76 -6.45
N ILE A 136 -1.15 -6.43 -6.27
CA ILE A 136 -2.29 -5.68 -5.72
C ILE A 136 -3.51 -5.83 -6.63
N ALA A 137 -3.33 -5.68 -7.95
CA ALA A 137 -4.39 -5.90 -8.93
C ALA A 137 -4.94 -7.33 -8.87
N GLY A 138 -4.06 -8.32 -8.67
CA GLY A 138 -4.42 -9.72 -8.45
C GLY A 138 -5.31 -9.91 -7.22
N TRP A 139 -4.96 -9.31 -6.07
CA TRP A 139 -5.78 -9.35 -4.86
C TRP A 139 -7.17 -8.77 -5.08
N CYS A 140 -7.27 -7.62 -5.76
CA CYS A 140 -8.56 -7.01 -6.07
C CYS A 140 -9.41 -7.92 -6.97
N LYS A 141 -8.80 -8.50 -8.01
CA LYS A 141 -9.47 -9.42 -8.93
C LYS A 141 -9.98 -10.68 -8.24
N GLU A 142 -9.19 -11.26 -7.35
CA GLU A 142 -9.55 -12.47 -6.58
C GLU A 142 -10.61 -12.19 -5.50
N ALA A 143 -10.61 -10.99 -4.92
CA ALA A 143 -11.64 -10.57 -3.98
C ALA A 143 -13.03 -10.60 -4.63
N GLY A 144 -13.16 -10.07 -5.85
CA GLY A 144 -14.33 -10.24 -6.72
C GLY A 144 -14.60 -9.03 -7.62
N GLU A 145 -15.67 -9.12 -8.41
CA GLU A 145 -16.12 -8.01 -9.27
C GLU A 145 -16.42 -6.74 -8.45
N GLY A 146 -16.14 -5.56 -9.00
CA GLY A 146 -16.42 -4.29 -8.32
C GLY A 146 -15.42 -3.93 -7.22
N VAL A 147 -14.37 -4.72 -7.03
CA VAL A 147 -13.21 -4.35 -6.21
C VAL A 147 -12.19 -3.63 -7.09
N HIS A 148 -11.82 -2.42 -6.69
CA HIS A 148 -10.82 -1.60 -7.38
C HIS A 148 -10.02 -0.79 -6.38
N TYR A 149 -8.85 -0.32 -6.79
CA TYR A 149 -7.97 0.46 -5.95
C TYR A 149 -7.50 1.74 -6.64
N GLU A 150 -7.12 2.71 -5.84
CA GLU A 150 -6.47 3.95 -6.26
C GLU A 150 -5.32 4.29 -5.30
N PHE A 151 -4.31 4.97 -5.81
CA PHE A 151 -3.24 5.54 -4.99
C PHE A 151 -3.68 6.92 -4.50
N LEU A 152 -3.63 7.14 -3.18
CA LEU A 152 -4.06 8.39 -2.54
C LEU A 152 -3.02 9.50 -2.69
N GLU A 153 -1.74 9.14 -2.84
CA GLU A 153 -0.67 10.05 -3.18
C GLU A 153 0.26 9.35 -4.17
N VAL A 154 0.60 10.05 -5.24
CA VAL A 154 1.63 9.64 -6.19
C VAL A 154 2.83 10.52 -5.89
N VAL A 155 3.78 10.00 -5.11
CA VAL A 155 5.07 10.66 -4.86
C VAL A 155 5.98 10.45 -6.05
#